data_AF-R4KGE2-F1
#
_entry.id   AF-R4KGE2-F1
#
_cell.length_a   1.000
_cell.length_b   1.000
_cell.length_c   1.000
_cell.angle_alpha   90.00
_cell.angle_beta   90.00
_cell.angle_gamma   90.00
#
_symmetry.space_group_name_H-M   'P 1'
#
loop_
_entity.id
_entity.type
_entity.pdbx_description
1 polymer ?
#
loop_
_entity_poly.entity_id
_entity_poly.type
_entity_poly.pdbx_seq_one_letter_code
_entity_poly.pdbx_strand_id
1 'polypeptide(L)'
;MEFKNNGLGQQQEKTVILRKKLALLKEFYYLTNSLQRTLSSENIEEFNDILEERKKLIESINSLDKELLLNEKQIPTPYNANEIPNNEIKELEINIKVYLMQIRGIDQKVQHDLKQNYNNIIKALDTMRVNRLAVASYYKKNNQPPAFFVDKKK
;
A
#
# COMPACT_ATOMS: atom_id res chain seq x y z
N MET A 1 -2.82 -47.80 25.91
CA MET A 1 -1.88 -46.67 25.77
C MET A 1 -2.13 -46.04 24.42
N GLU A 2 -2.95 -45.01 24.39
CA GLU A 2 -3.34 -44.27 23.19
C GLU A 2 -2.59 -42.93 23.16
N PHE A 3 -1.73 -42.76 22.16
CA PHE A 3 -1.20 -41.45 21.78
C PHE A 3 -1.06 -41.42 20.25
N LYS A 4 -2.20 -41.27 19.55
CA LYS A 4 -2.24 -40.97 18.12
C LYS A 4 -3.46 -40.08 17.82
N ASN A 5 -3.45 -38.82 18.26
CA ASN A 5 -4.44 -37.83 17.82
C ASN A 5 -3.91 -36.39 17.68
N ASN A 6 -2.65 -36.10 18.01
CA ASN A 6 -2.14 -34.72 18.01
C ASN A 6 -1.89 -34.14 16.60
N GLY A 7 -1.55 -34.96 15.60
CA GLY A 7 -1.25 -34.47 14.24
C GLY A 7 -2.49 -34.01 13.45
N LEU A 8 -3.65 -34.64 13.66
CA LEU A 8 -4.88 -34.32 12.94
C LEU A 8 -5.49 -32.98 13.38
N GLY A 9 -5.47 -32.72 14.69
CA GLY A 9 -5.89 -31.43 15.25
C GLY A 9 -5.03 -30.26 14.78
N GLN A 10 -3.71 -30.47 14.68
CA GLN A 10 -2.76 -29.45 14.21
C GLN A 10 -2.90 -29.14 12.72
N GLN A 11 -3.14 -30.15 11.88
CA GLN A 11 -3.41 -29.93 10.46
C GLN A 11 -4.74 -29.18 10.24
N GLN A 12 -5.77 -29.46 11.05
CA GLN A 12 -7.02 -28.71 11.02
C GLN A 12 -6.83 -27.25 11.46
N GLU A 13 -6.08 -27.02 12.53
CA GLU A 13 -5.75 -25.68 13.03
C GLU A 13 -4.97 -24.86 12.00
N LYS A 14 -3.91 -25.44 11.40
CA LYS A 14 -3.14 -24.80 10.32
C LYS A 14 -4.04 -24.46 9.13
N THR A 15 -4.93 -25.37 8.74
CA THR A 15 -5.87 -25.15 7.64
C THR A 15 -6.82 -23.98 7.94
N VAL A 16 -7.34 -23.88 9.17
CA VAL A 16 -8.20 -22.76 9.60
C VAL A 16 -7.45 -21.43 9.52
N ILE A 17 -6.21 -21.37 10.02
CA ILE A 17 -5.41 -20.13 9.99
C ILE A 17 -5.09 -19.73 8.54
N LEU A 18 -4.71 -20.68 7.69
CA LEU A 18 -4.43 -20.41 6.27
C LEU A 18 -5.67 -19.92 5.51
N ARG A 19 -6.86 -20.49 5.78
CA ARG A 19 -8.12 -20.02 5.19
C ARG A 19 -8.44 -18.59 5.63
N LYS A 20 -8.25 -18.25 6.90
CA LYS A 20 -8.41 -16.87 7.42
C LYS A 20 -7.43 -15.91 6.74
N LYS A 21 -6.15 -16.30 6.64
CA LYS A 21 -5.12 -15.50 5.95
C LYS A 21 -5.48 -15.25 4.49
N LEU A 22 -5.94 -16.28 3.78
CA LEU A 22 -6.37 -16.15 2.39
C LEU A 22 -7.56 -15.19 2.24
N ALA A 23 -8.54 -15.23 3.14
CA ALA A 23 -9.67 -14.30 3.13
C ALA A 23 -9.22 -12.84 3.31
N LEU A 24 -8.34 -12.57 4.29
CA LEU A 24 -7.78 -11.23 4.50
C LEU A 24 -6.95 -10.77 3.31
N LEU A 25 -6.21 -11.66 2.64
CA LEU A 25 -5.45 -11.31 1.44
C LEU A 25 -6.36 -10.98 0.24
N LYS A 26 -7.52 -11.64 0.11
CA LYS A 26 -8.51 -11.30 -0.91
C LYS A 26 -9.08 -9.89 -0.68
N GLU A 27 -9.38 -9.58 0.58
CA GLU A 27 -9.84 -8.25 0.98
C GLU A 27 -8.75 -7.19 0.75
N PHE A 28 -7.51 -7.48 1.13
CA PHE A 28 -6.37 -6.61 0.87
C PHE A 28 -6.17 -6.36 -0.63
N TYR A 29 -6.29 -7.41 -1.44
CA TYR A 29 -6.23 -7.29 -2.90
C TYR A 29 -7.34 -6.39 -3.46
N TYR A 30 -8.57 -6.50 -2.94
CA TYR A 30 -9.67 -5.62 -3.33
C TYR A 30 -9.38 -4.16 -2.97
N LEU A 31 -8.89 -3.90 -1.76
CA LEU A 31 -8.49 -2.55 -1.33
C LEU A 31 -7.33 -2.00 -2.17
N THR A 32 -6.34 -2.81 -2.52
CA THR A 32 -5.22 -2.37 -3.38
C THR A 32 -5.70 -2.00 -4.79
N ASN A 33 -6.67 -2.72 -5.36
CA ASN A 33 -7.30 -2.33 -6.63
C ASN A 33 -8.08 -1.02 -6.50
N SER A 34 -8.81 -0.86 -5.39
CA SER A 34 -9.58 0.36 -5.12
C SER A 34 -8.67 1.56 -4.95
N LEU A 35 -7.54 1.41 -4.26
CA LEU A 35 -6.53 2.45 -4.10
C LEU A 35 -5.96 2.93 -5.44
N GLN A 36 -5.77 2.02 -6.41
CA GLN A 36 -5.33 2.38 -7.75
C GLN A 36 -6.39 3.24 -8.48
N ARG A 37 -7.68 2.92 -8.29
CA ARG A 37 -8.78 3.68 -8.89
C ARG A 37 -8.93 5.06 -8.26
N THR A 38 -8.88 5.15 -6.93
CA THR A 38 -9.04 6.42 -6.21
C THR A 38 -7.89 7.39 -6.49
N LEU A 39 -6.67 6.87 -6.71
CA LEU A 39 -5.55 7.68 -7.16
C LEU A 39 -5.81 8.37 -8.51
N SER A 40 -6.59 7.74 -9.39
CA SER A 40 -6.95 8.28 -10.70
C SER A 40 -8.12 9.28 -10.63
N SER A 41 -8.97 9.19 -9.60
CA SER A 41 -10.15 10.06 -9.42
C SER A 41 -9.90 11.26 -8.50
N GLU A 42 -8.65 11.47 -8.05
CA GLU A 42 -8.23 12.55 -7.15
C GLU A 42 -9.03 12.61 -5.82
N ASN A 43 -9.68 11.51 -5.42
CA ASN A 43 -10.41 11.43 -4.16
C ASN A 43 -9.47 11.11 -3.00
N ILE A 44 -8.85 12.16 -2.44
CA ILE A 44 -7.81 12.04 -1.40
C ILE A 44 -8.38 11.49 -0.08
N GLU A 45 -9.62 11.82 0.27
CA GLU A 45 -10.25 11.32 1.50
C GLU A 45 -10.43 9.80 1.43
N GLU A 46 -11.07 9.31 0.37
CA GLU A 46 -11.25 7.87 0.13
C GLU A 46 -9.90 7.14 0.00
N PHE A 47 -8.90 7.78 -0.61
CA PHE A 47 -7.55 7.23 -0.68
C PHE A 47 -6.94 7.03 0.71
N ASN A 48 -7.09 7.99 1.63
CA ASN A 48 -6.59 7.88 3.00
C ASN A 48 -7.35 6.82 3.82
N ASP A 49 -8.67 6.74 3.66
CA ASP A 49 -9.49 5.73 4.32
C ASP A 49 -9.05 4.31 3.90
N ILE A 50 -8.83 4.08 2.60
CA ILE A 50 -8.33 2.80 2.09
C ILE A 50 -6.94 2.48 2.68
N LEU A 51 -6.04 3.46 2.84
CA LEU A 51 -4.73 3.23 3.45
C LEU A 51 -4.84 2.76 4.90
N GLU A 52 -5.73 3.36 5.69
CA GLU A 52 -5.95 2.95 7.09
C GLU A 52 -6.57 1.55 7.18
N GLU A 53 -7.52 1.21 6.31
CA GLU A 53 -8.06 -0.15 6.24
C GLU A 53 -7.01 -1.18 5.84
N ARG A 54 -6.17 -0.87 4.84
CA ARG A 54 -5.05 -1.72 4.44
C ARG A 54 -4.08 -1.98 5.59
N LYS A 55 -3.80 -0.96 6.42
CA LYS A 55 -2.93 -1.11 7.60
C LYS A 55 -3.50 -2.09 8.61
N LYS A 56 -4.81 -2.00 8.92
CA LYS A 56 -5.50 -2.95 9.82
C LYS A 56 -5.44 -4.39 9.30
N LEU A 57 -5.61 -4.58 7.99
CA LEU A 57 -5.50 -5.90 7.36
C LEU A 57 -4.07 -6.45 7.45
N ILE A 58 -3.04 -5.63 7.24
CA ILE A 58 -1.63 -6.05 7.40
C ILE A 58 -1.37 -6.50 8.84
N GLU A 59 -1.84 -5.73 9.83
CA GLU A 59 -1.68 -6.10 11.24
C GLU A 59 -2.36 -7.44 11.56
N SER A 60 -3.55 -7.66 11.01
CA SER A 60 -4.30 -8.92 11.16
C SER A 60 -3.57 -10.10 10.50
N ILE A 61 -3.08 -9.93 9.27
CA ILE A 61 -2.30 -10.95 8.56
C ILE A 61 -1.00 -11.27 9.31
N ASN A 62 -0.30 -10.25 9.81
CA ASN A 62 0.92 -10.43 10.60
C ASN A 62 0.65 -11.19 11.92
N SER A 63 -0.51 -11.00 12.53
CA SER A 63 -0.92 -11.76 13.71
C SER A 63 -1.10 -13.25 13.36
N LEU A 64 -1.77 -13.57 12.25
CA LEU A 64 -1.92 -14.95 11.79
C LEU A 64 -0.58 -15.59 11.43
N ASP A 65 0.36 -14.82 10.88
CA ASP A 65 1.71 -15.31 10.57
C ASP A 65 2.51 -15.62 11.82
N LYS A 66 2.37 -14.83 12.89
CA LYS A 66 2.95 -15.15 14.20
C LYS A 66 2.35 -16.41 14.79
N GLU A 67 1.03 -16.58 14.68
CA GLU A 67 0.32 -17.77 15.16
C GLU A 67 0.78 -19.04 14.44
N LEU A 68 0.88 -19.01 13.10
CA LEU A 68 1.44 -20.11 12.31
C LEU A 68 2.87 -20.47 12.74
N LEU A 69 3.70 -19.45 12.95
CA LEU A 69 5.11 -19.64 13.28
C LEU A 69 5.30 -20.18 14.72
N LEU A 70 4.40 -19.83 15.64
CA LEU A 70 4.35 -20.42 16.99
C LEU A 70 3.94 -21.90 16.92
N ASN A 71 2.93 -22.23 16.11
CA ASN A 71 2.46 -23.60 15.92
C ASN A 71 3.51 -24.49 15.25
N GLU A 72 4.35 -23.94 14.37
CA GLU A 72 5.47 -24.65 13.74
C GLU A 72 6.69 -24.83 14.68
N LYS A 73 6.89 -23.95 15.67
CA LYS A 73 8.03 -24.02 16.61
C LYS A 73 7.82 -24.98 17.78
N GLN A 74 6.58 -25.32 18.14
CA GLN A 74 6.29 -26.13 19.32
C GLN A 74 6.69 -27.60 19.20
N ILE A 75 7.10 -28.08 18.00
CA ILE A 75 7.59 -29.45 17.82
C ILE A 75 8.73 -29.46 16.80
N PRO A 76 9.97 -29.86 17.17
CA PRO A 76 10.97 -30.26 16.20
C PRO A 76 10.57 -31.65 15.69
N THR A 77 9.58 -31.74 14.81
CA THR A 77 9.30 -33.02 14.15
C THR A 77 10.52 -33.34 13.29
N PRO A 78 11.21 -34.49 13.51
CA PRO A 78 12.15 -34.96 12.52
C PRO A 78 11.36 -35.07 11.22
N TYR A 79 11.93 -34.56 10.14
CA TYR A 79 11.35 -34.49 8.80
C TYR A 79 10.97 -35.90 8.33
N ASN A 80 9.82 -36.40 8.79
CA ASN A 80 9.26 -37.66 8.34
C ASN A 80 8.68 -37.37 6.96
N ALA A 81 9.47 -37.67 5.94
CA ALA A 81 9.14 -37.55 4.52
C ALA A 81 7.89 -38.37 4.07
N ASN A 82 7.13 -38.92 5.01
CA ASN A 82 5.96 -39.78 4.80
C ASN A 82 4.64 -39.15 5.25
N GLU A 83 4.62 -37.91 5.76
CA GLU A 83 3.35 -37.19 5.89
C GLU A 83 2.91 -36.77 4.51
N ILE A 84 1.94 -37.51 3.95
CA ILE A 84 1.25 -37.13 2.72
C ILE A 84 0.74 -35.71 2.95
N PRO A 85 1.27 -34.71 2.22
CA PRO A 85 0.87 -33.34 2.44
C PRO A 85 -0.62 -33.23 2.13
N ASN A 86 -1.38 -32.71 3.09
CA ASN A 86 -2.80 -32.44 2.89
C ASN A 86 -2.92 -31.54 1.64
N ASN A 87 -3.53 -32.07 0.57
CA ASN A 87 -3.66 -31.38 -0.72
C ASN A 87 -4.30 -30.00 -0.54
N GLU A 88 -5.20 -29.86 0.45
CA GLU A 88 -5.83 -28.59 0.78
C GLU A 88 -4.83 -27.54 1.29
N ILE A 89 -3.92 -27.91 2.20
CA ILE A 89 -2.92 -26.99 2.75
C ILE A 89 -2.01 -26.47 1.63
N LYS A 90 -1.58 -27.36 0.73
CA LYS A 90 -0.77 -26.99 -0.44
C LYS A 90 -1.52 -26.02 -1.36
N GLU A 91 -2.80 -26.28 -1.62
CA GLU A 91 -3.63 -25.40 -2.45
C GLU A 91 -3.79 -24.01 -1.81
N LEU A 92 -4.03 -23.95 -0.50
CA LEU A 92 -4.12 -22.69 0.24
C LEU A 92 -2.81 -21.89 0.17
N GLU A 93 -1.66 -22.55 0.36
CA GLU A 93 -0.34 -21.91 0.25
C GLU A 93 -0.06 -21.37 -1.16
N ILE A 94 -0.45 -22.12 -2.21
CA ILE A 94 -0.35 -21.67 -3.60
C ILE A 94 -1.23 -20.44 -3.81
N ASN A 95 -2.50 -20.49 -3.39
CA ASN A 95 -3.43 -19.38 -3.52
C ASN A 95 -2.94 -18.12 -2.80
N ILE A 96 -2.41 -18.27 -1.58
CA ILE A 96 -1.79 -17.17 -0.83
C ILE A 96 -0.65 -16.54 -1.62
N LYS A 97 0.26 -17.35 -2.20
CA LYS A 97 1.37 -16.85 -3.02
C LYS A 97 0.89 -16.10 -4.26
N VAL A 98 -0.15 -16.60 -4.92
CA VAL A 98 -0.76 -15.95 -6.09
C VAL A 98 -1.29 -14.57 -5.71
N TYR A 99 -2.09 -14.46 -4.64
CA TYR A 99 -2.61 -13.17 -4.19
C TYR A 99 -1.48 -12.20 -3.80
N LEU A 100 -0.45 -12.67 -3.09
CA LEU A 100 0.71 -11.83 -2.74
C LEU A 100 1.44 -11.29 -3.98
N MET A 101 1.62 -12.12 -5.02
CA MET A 101 2.21 -11.67 -6.29
C MET A 101 1.34 -10.62 -6.99
N GLN A 102 0.03 -10.84 -7.04
CA GLN A 102 -0.91 -9.89 -7.66
C GLN A 102 -0.94 -8.55 -6.92
N ILE A 103 -1.03 -8.59 -5.59
CA ILE A 103 -0.96 -7.41 -4.72
C ILE A 103 0.32 -6.61 -4.99
N ARG A 104 1.47 -7.30 -4.99
CA ARG A 104 2.77 -6.66 -5.26
C ARG A 104 2.81 -5.97 -6.62
N GLY A 105 2.25 -6.62 -7.65
CA GLY A 105 2.18 -6.05 -8.99
C GLY A 105 1.35 -4.76 -9.06
N ILE A 106 0.24 -4.69 -8.31
CA ILE A 106 -0.59 -3.48 -8.26
C ILE A 106 0.09 -2.40 -7.41
N ASP A 107 0.66 -2.75 -6.26
CA ASP A 107 1.37 -1.79 -5.41
C ASP A 107 2.52 -1.10 -6.14
N GLN A 108 3.26 -1.84 -6.99
CA GLN A 108 4.30 -1.24 -7.83
C GLN A 108 3.74 -0.21 -8.82
N LYS A 109 2.55 -0.46 -9.38
CA LYS A 109 1.86 0.50 -10.25
C LYS A 109 1.41 1.72 -9.47
N VAL A 110 0.75 1.53 -8.32
CA VAL A 110 0.33 2.64 -7.45
C VAL A 110 1.52 3.51 -7.03
N GLN A 111 2.65 2.90 -6.66
CA GLN A 111 3.88 3.63 -6.34
C GLN A 111 4.43 4.43 -7.53
N HIS A 112 4.39 3.84 -8.73
CA HIS A 112 4.78 4.53 -9.95
C HIS A 112 3.90 5.75 -10.23
N ASP A 113 2.59 5.57 -10.16
CA ASP A 113 1.59 6.60 -10.42
C ASP A 113 1.69 7.75 -9.39
N LEU A 114 1.85 7.43 -8.11
CA LEU A 114 2.11 8.41 -7.05
C LEU A 114 3.36 9.24 -7.32
N LYS A 115 4.45 8.59 -7.76
CA LYS A 115 5.70 9.29 -8.09
C LYS A 115 5.53 10.21 -9.29
N GLN A 116 4.75 9.81 -10.29
CA GLN A 116 4.43 10.67 -11.43
C GLN A 116 3.61 11.88 -10.98
N ASN A 117 2.56 11.68 -10.18
CA ASN A 117 1.72 12.74 -9.65
C ASN A 117 2.53 13.75 -8.83
N TYR A 118 3.41 13.26 -7.95
CA TYR A 118 4.31 14.10 -7.17
C TYR A 118 5.22 14.97 -8.06
N ASN A 119 5.82 14.39 -9.10
CA ASN A 119 6.65 15.14 -10.05
C ASN A 119 5.85 16.20 -10.82
N ASN A 120 4.60 15.91 -11.17
CA ASN A 120 3.71 16.86 -11.84
C ASN A 120 3.38 18.05 -10.92
N ILE A 121 3.14 17.79 -9.63
CA ILE A 121 2.93 18.83 -8.62
C ILE A 121 4.16 19.74 -8.51
N ILE A 122 5.38 19.17 -8.45
CA ILE A 122 6.62 19.97 -8.42
C ILE A 122 6.71 20.91 -9.63
N LYS A 123 6.48 20.37 -10.84
CA LYS A 123 6.53 21.17 -12.08
C LYS A 123 5.48 22.29 -12.08
N ALA A 124 4.29 22.03 -11.55
CA ALA A 124 3.24 23.03 -11.42
C ALA A 124 3.66 24.15 -10.44
N LEU A 125 4.26 23.80 -9.30
CA LEU A 125 4.78 24.77 -8.33
C LEU A 125 5.90 25.64 -8.93
N ASP A 126 6.82 25.05 -9.68
CA ASP A 126 7.88 25.80 -10.37
C ASP A 126 7.29 26.78 -11.40
N THR A 127 6.29 26.34 -12.16
CA THR A 127 5.57 27.18 -13.12
C THR A 127 4.87 28.35 -12.42
N MET A 128 4.19 28.10 -11.30
CA MET A 128 3.55 29.16 -10.50
C MET A 128 4.58 30.17 -9.98
N ARG A 129 5.75 29.70 -9.54
CA ARG A 129 6.83 30.56 -9.05
C ARG A 129 7.36 31.47 -10.17
N VAL A 130 7.62 30.92 -11.36
CA VAL A 130 8.06 31.68 -12.54
C VAL A 130 7.00 32.71 -12.95
N ASN A 131 5.73 32.30 -13.00
CA ASN A 131 4.62 33.21 -13.32
C ASN A 131 4.52 34.36 -12.31
N ARG A 132 4.69 34.08 -11.01
CA ARG A 132 4.71 35.12 -9.97
C ARG A 132 5.85 36.12 -10.16
N LEU A 133 7.04 35.66 -10.54
CA LEU A 133 8.18 36.53 -10.85
C LEU A 133 7.94 37.39 -12.10
N ALA A 134 7.35 36.80 -13.15
CA ALA A 134 6.98 37.52 -14.36
C ALA A 134 5.97 38.64 -14.03
N VAL A 135 4.88 38.31 -13.35
CA VAL A 135 3.86 39.28 -12.89
C VAL A 135 4.50 40.40 -12.07
N ALA A 136 5.32 40.07 -11.07
CA ALA A 136 6.00 41.08 -10.25
C ALA A 136 6.91 42.02 -11.07
N SER A 137 7.56 41.50 -12.12
CA SER A 137 8.44 42.28 -13.00
C SER A 137 7.66 43.26 -13.89
N TYR A 138 6.48 42.87 -14.38
CA TYR A 138 5.64 43.74 -15.21
C TYR A 138 4.90 44.80 -14.38
N TYR A 139 4.37 44.44 -13.20
CA TYR A 139 3.65 45.42 -12.34
C TYR A 139 4.58 46.46 -11.71
N LYS A 140 5.85 46.14 -11.39
CA LYS A 140 6.81 47.14 -10.88
C LYS A 140 7.19 48.21 -11.91
N LYS A 141 7.18 47.89 -13.20
CA LYS A 141 7.55 48.85 -14.27
C LYS A 141 6.44 49.83 -14.62
N ASN A 142 5.17 49.45 -14.48
CA ASN A 142 4.02 50.29 -14.86
C ASN A 142 3.42 51.12 -13.72
N ASN A 143 3.80 50.88 -12.46
CA ASN A 143 3.29 51.63 -11.29
C ASN A 143 4.19 52.77 -10.81
N GLN A 144 5.27 53.10 -11.51
CA GLN A 144 6.01 54.34 -11.24
C GLN A 144 5.41 55.47 -12.08
N PRO A 145 4.71 56.46 -11.49
CA PRO A 145 4.33 57.66 -12.22
C PRO A 145 5.62 58.33 -12.73
N PRO A 146 5.63 58.91 -13.95
CA PRO A 146 6.78 59.65 -14.44
C PRO A 146 7.08 60.77 -13.45
N ALA A 147 8.22 60.68 -12.76
CA ALA A 147 8.69 61.70 -11.85
C ALA A 147 9.12 62.92 -12.67
N PHE A 148 8.20 63.84 -12.92
CA PHE A 148 8.53 65.17 -13.39
C PHE A 148 9.16 65.94 -12.22
N PHE A 149 10.49 65.92 -12.16
CA PHE A 149 11.24 66.90 -11.37
C PHE A 149 11.07 68.27 -12.02
N VAL A 150 10.10 69.05 -11.55
CA VAL A 150 10.04 70.48 -11.83
C VAL A 150 11.08 71.13 -10.92
N ASP A 151 12.25 71.43 -11.48
CA ASP A 151 13.27 72.24 -10.82
C ASP A 151 12.67 73.63 -10.55
N LYS A 152 12.23 73.89 -9.31
CA LYS A 152 11.73 75.21 -8.88
C LYS A 152 12.92 76.15 -8.69
N LYS A 153 13.53 76.59 -9.79
CA LYS A 153 14.31 77.82 -9.82
C LYS A 153 13.47 78.94 -10.39
N LYS A 154 12.85 79.70 -9.48
CA LYS A 154 12.72 81.17 -9.50
C LYS A 154 12.04 81.63 -8.23
#